data_AF-A0A3D5W403-F1
#
_entry.id   AF-A0A3D5W403-F1
#
_cell.length_a   1.000
_cell.length_b   1.000
_cell.length_c   1.000
_cell.angle_alpha   90.00
_cell.angle_beta   90.00
_cell.angle_gamma   90.00
#
_symmetry.space_group_name_H-M   'P 1'
#
loop_
_entity.id
_entity.type
_entity.pdbx_description
1 polymer ?
#
loop_
_entity_poly.entity_id
_entity_poly.type
_entity_poly.pdbx_seq_one_letter_code
_entity_poly.pdbx_strand_id
1 'polypeptide(L)'
;SGLVASGHDMYRFPGKELGREITTMWRDAFQTPLRIVGGGHDAPDSIAFHSPDHPSVLQHLSHEWSPWISKADIARDGIAVICLESDTRCAKNAKALFPGHTLAALAVKAEPGLFFPGSERHFLYFFVPPDSKEVDLEKIEPLPMRADQQSE
;
A
#
# COMPACT_ATOMS: atom_id res chain seq x y z
N SER A 1 -7.03 17.64 11.26
CA SER A 1 -8.31 16.91 11.32
C SER A 1 -8.32 15.77 10.32
N GLY A 2 -7.76 14.63 10.70
CA GLY A 2 -7.64 13.50 9.80
C GLY A 2 -7.27 12.28 10.61
N LEU A 3 -8.27 11.44 10.86
CA LEU A 3 -8.24 10.06 11.36
C LEU A 3 -9.42 9.86 12.29
N VAL A 4 -10.61 9.78 11.69
CA VAL A 4 -11.61 8.73 11.88
C VAL A 4 -12.55 8.96 10.70
N ALA A 5 -12.25 8.36 9.55
CA ALA A 5 -13.36 8.04 8.65
C ALA A 5 -14.19 7.04 9.45
N SER A 6 -15.37 7.49 9.89
CA SER A 6 -16.32 6.73 10.70
C SER A 6 -16.36 5.27 10.24
N GLY A 7 -16.47 4.31 11.16
CA GLY A 7 -16.47 2.86 10.89
C GLY A 7 -17.51 2.35 9.88
N HIS A 8 -18.24 3.24 9.21
CA HIS A 8 -19.12 3.00 8.07
C HIS A 8 -18.40 2.99 6.70
N ASP A 9 -17.19 3.55 6.54
CA ASP A 9 -16.49 3.61 5.24
C ASP A 9 -15.72 2.33 4.88
N MET A 10 -15.31 1.55 5.89
CA MET A 10 -14.57 0.29 5.70
C MET A 10 -15.44 -0.78 5.01
N TYR A 11 -16.76 -0.75 5.22
CA TYR A 11 -17.72 -1.67 4.56
C TYR A 11 -17.84 -1.47 3.04
N ARG A 12 -17.22 -0.43 2.48
CA ARG A 12 -17.21 -0.13 1.04
C ARG A 12 -15.80 -0.08 0.45
N PHE A 13 -14.77 -0.50 1.18
CA PHE A 13 -13.43 -0.54 0.62
C PHE A 13 -13.32 -1.69 -0.39
N PRO A 14 -12.94 -1.43 -1.67
CA PRO A 14 -12.87 -2.45 -2.71
C PRO A 14 -11.59 -3.30 -2.58
N GLY A 15 -11.38 -3.90 -1.41
CA GLY A 15 -10.13 -4.57 -1.05
C GLY A 15 -9.86 -5.82 -1.90
N LYS A 16 -10.93 -6.57 -2.22
CA LYS A 16 -10.84 -7.75 -3.08
C LYS A 16 -10.40 -7.38 -4.49
N GLU A 17 -11.03 -6.36 -5.05
CA GLU A 17 -10.75 -5.84 -6.38
C GLU A 17 -9.34 -5.25 -6.43
N LEU A 18 -8.99 -4.42 -5.45
CA LEU A 18 -7.65 -3.82 -5.33
C LEU A 18 -6.56 -4.89 -5.24
N GLY A 19 -6.73 -5.90 -4.39
CA GLY A 19 -5.76 -6.98 -4.24
C GLY A 19 -5.55 -7.77 -5.53
N ARG A 20 -6.63 -8.08 -6.26
CA ARG A 20 -6.56 -8.77 -7.56
C ARG A 20 -5.92 -7.91 -8.64
N GLU A 21 -6.31 -6.64 -8.72
CA GLU A 21 -5.83 -5.71 -9.74
C GLU A 21 -4.34 -5.43 -9.58
N ILE A 22 -3.88 -5.05 -8.37
CA ILE A 22 -2.46 -4.82 -8.10
C ILE A 22 -1.62 -6.07 -8.37
N THR A 23 -2.11 -7.25 -7.97
CA THR A 23 -1.38 -8.51 -8.22
C THR A 23 -1.27 -8.82 -9.71
N THR A 24 -2.34 -8.57 -10.48
CA THR A 24 -2.34 -8.77 -11.92
C THR A 24 -1.37 -7.81 -12.59
N MET A 25 -1.46 -6.52 -12.28
CA MET A 25 -0.57 -5.49 -12.81
C MET A 25 0.90 -5.77 -12.48
N TRP A 26 1.20 -6.24 -11.27
CA TRP A 26 2.55 -6.63 -10.88
C TRP A 26 3.08 -7.80 -11.71
N ARG A 27 2.30 -8.87 -11.80
CA ARG A 27 2.68 -10.07 -12.56
C ARG A 27 2.83 -9.77 -14.04
N ASP A 28 1.98 -8.92 -14.61
CA ASP A 28 2.10 -8.48 -15.99
C ASP A 28 3.42 -7.69 -16.20
N ALA A 29 3.77 -6.81 -15.26
CA ALA A 29 4.97 -5.99 -15.35
C ALA A 29 6.28 -6.78 -15.17
N PHE A 30 6.33 -7.72 -14.23
CA PHE A 30 7.61 -8.34 -13.80
C PHE A 30 7.66 -9.86 -13.94
N GLN A 31 6.53 -10.50 -14.25
CA GLN A 31 6.43 -11.96 -14.42
C GLN A 31 6.87 -12.76 -13.18
N THR A 32 6.75 -12.15 -11.99
CA THR A 32 7.07 -12.75 -10.68
C THR A 32 5.90 -12.56 -9.69
N PRO A 33 5.79 -13.39 -8.64
CA PRO A 33 4.82 -13.17 -7.57
C PRO A 33 5.08 -11.85 -6.81
N LEU A 34 4.02 -11.15 -6.41
CA LEU A 34 4.13 -9.95 -5.57
C LEU A 34 4.49 -10.36 -4.13
N ARG A 35 5.70 -10.01 -3.66
CA ARG A 35 6.18 -10.41 -2.32
C ARG A 35 6.02 -9.33 -1.26
N ILE A 36 6.11 -8.06 -1.64
CA ILE A 36 6.11 -6.95 -0.70
C ILE A 36 5.15 -5.87 -1.21
N VAL A 37 4.27 -5.42 -0.34
CA VAL A 37 3.40 -4.27 -0.57
C VAL A 37 3.63 -3.25 0.55
N GLY A 38 3.63 -1.96 0.23
CA GLY A 38 3.76 -0.89 1.20
C GLY A 38 2.76 0.23 0.95
N GLY A 39 2.51 1.05 1.96
CA GLY A 39 1.53 2.12 1.82
C GLY A 39 1.02 2.66 3.14
N GLY A 40 -0.19 3.22 3.09
CA GLY A 40 -0.96 3.67 4.25
C GLY A 40 -1.52 2.49 5.06
N HIS A 41 -2.57 2.70 5.85
CA HIS A 41 -3.19 1.60 6.61
C HIS A 41 -4.00 0.65 5.73
N ASP A 42 -5.09 1.15 5.14
CA ASP A 42 -6.14 0.28 4.59
C ASP A 42 -5.74 -0.45 3.30
N ALA A 43 -4.98 0.22 2.43
CA ALA A 43 -4.68 -0.29 1.09
C ALA A 43 -3.72 -1.50 1.09
N PRO A 44 -2.51 -1.42 1.67
CA PRO A 44 -1.58 -2.56 1.65
C PRO A 44 -2.09 -3.76 2.46
N ASP A 45 -2.77 -3.53 3.59
CA ASP A 45 -3.37 -4.61 4.38
C ASP A 45 -4.48 -5.35 3.59
N SER A 46 -5.33 -4.60 2.88
CA SER A 46 -6.34 -5.18 2.00
C SER A 46 -5.72 -5.99 0.86
N ILE A 47 -4.62 -5.50 0.27
CA ILE A 47 -3.90 -6.22 -0.79
C ILE A 47 -3.29 -7.51 -0.23
N ALA A 48 -2.63 -7.46 0.92
CA ALA A 48 -2.03 -8.65 1.53
C ALA A 48 -3.09 -9.73 1.84
N PHE A 49 -4.28 -9.32 2.28
CA PHE A 49 -5.37 -10.23 2.57
C PHE A 49 -6.01 -10.84 1.31
N HIS A 50 -6.23 -10.04 0.25
CA HIS A 50 -6.98 -10.48 -0.93
C HIS A 50 -6.13 -10.92 -2.13
N SER A 51 -4.84 -10.58 -2.15
CA SER A 51 -3.92 -11.03 -3.19
C SER A 51 -3.72 -12.55 -3.08
N PRO A 52 -3.75 -13.29 -4.20
CA PRO A 52 -3.37 -14.70 -4.20
C PRO A 52 -1.87 -14.93 -3.89
N ASP A 53 -1.04 -13.89 -3.96
CA ASP A 53 0.40 -13.98 -3.63
C ASP A 53 0.70 -13.77 -2.14
N HIS A 54 -0.26 -13.24 -1.38
CA HIS A 54 -0.13 -12.96 0.06
C HIS A 54 1.18 -12.22 0.42
N PRO A 55 1.41 -11.00 -0.14
CA PRO A 55 2.62 -10.24 0.15
C PRO A 55 2.72 -9.84 1.62
N SER A 56 3.95 -9.63 2.08
CA SER A 56 4.22 -8.96 3.36
C SER A 56 4.00 -7.46 3.25
N VAL A 57 3.47 -6.86 4.32
CA VAL A 57 3.16 -5.43 4.36
C VAL A 57 4.30 -4.63 5.01
N LEU A 58 4.81 -3.62 4.31
CA LEU A 58 5.64 -2.55 4.87
C LEU A 58 4.71 -1.42 5.34
N GLN A 59 4.25 -1.55 6.57
CA GLN A 59 3.21 -0.72 7.16
C GLN A 59 3.66 0.73 7.29
N HIS A 60 2.85 1.68 6.80
CA HIS A 60 3.17 3.11 6.79
C HIS A 60 4.49 3.48 6.08
N LEU A 61 5.05 2.55 5.29
CA LEU A 61 6.39 2.64 4.71
C LEU A 61 7.49 2.76 5.78
N SER A 62 7.28 2.20 6.97
CA SER A 62 8.19 2.30 8.11
C SER A 62 8.75 0.93 8.50
N HIS A 63 10.08 0.83 8.60
CA HIS A 63 10.76 -0.38 9.05
C HIS A 63 10.49 -0.70 10.53
N GLU A 64 10.28 0.31 11.39
CA GLU A 64 9.92 0.08 12.80
C GLU A 64 8.61 -0.69 12.94
N TRP A 65 7.63 -0.41 12.06
CA TRP A 65 6.34 -1.10 12.06
C TRP A 65 6.39 -2.47 11.37
N SER A 66 7.40 -2.72 10.55
CA SER A 66 7.55 -3.97 9.80
C SER A 66 9.02 -4.42 9.79
N PRO A 67 9.61 -4.72 10.97
CA PRO A 67 11.04 -5.01 11.11
C PRO A 67 11.47 -6.29 10.40
N TRP A 68 10.52 -7.13 10.00
CA TRP A 68 10.75 -8.34 9.20
C TRP A 68 11.00 -8.06 7.71
N ILE A 69 10.80 -6.84 7.22
CA ILE A 69 11.10 -6.45 5.83
C ILE A 69 12.39 -5.62 5.83
N SER A 70 13.46 -6.16 5.25
CA SER A 70 14.74 -5.45 5.13
C SER A 70 14.89 -4.72 3.79
N LYS A 71 15.86 -3.80 3.72
CA LYS A 71 16.26 -3.16 2.45
C LYS A 71 16.73 -4.16 1.38
N ALA A 72 17.31 -5.28 1.80
CA ALA A 72 17.75 -6.35 0.92
C ALA A 72 16.57 -7.15 0.36
N ASP A 73 15.50 -7.33 1.14
CA ASP A 73 14.27 -7.95 0.65
C ASP A 73 13.61 -7.08 -0.42
N ILE A 74 13.55 -5.77 -0.21
CA ILE A 74 13.01 -4.82 -1.21
C ILE A 74 13.87 -4.81 -2.46
N ALA A 75 15.20 -4.81 -2.33
CA ALA A 75 16.10 -4.86 -3.48
C ALA A 75 15.93 -6.17 -4.28
N ARG A 76 15.79 -7.31 -3.60
CA ARG A 76 15.63 -8.63 -4.22
C ARG A 76 14.26 -8.80 -4.87
N ASP A 77 13.19 -8.55 -4.13
CA ASP A 77 11.83 -8.92 -4.54
C ASP A 77 11.03 -7.77 -5.15
N GLY A 78 11.53 -6.54 -5.02
CA GLY A 78 10.79 -5.33 -5.35
C GLY A 78 9.66 -5.03 -4.36
N ILE A 79 8.91 -3.95 -4.61
CA ILE A 79 7.77 -3.54 -3.77
C ILE A 79 6.71 -2.81 -4.59
N ALA A 80 5.44 -3.11 -4.33
CA ALA A 80 4.32 -2.29 -4.78
C ALA A 80 3.94 -1.27 -3.70
N VAL A 81 4.01 0.02 -4.00
CA VAL A 81 3.60 1.09 -3.07
C VAL A 81 2.23 1.61 -3.47
N ILE A 82 1.24 1.52 -2.58
CA ILE A 82 -0.14 1.94 -2.82
C ILE A 82 -0.60 2.86 -1.68
N CYS A 83 -1.01 4.07 -2.02
CA CYS A 83 -1.64 5.03 -1.13
C CYS A 83 -3.11 5.23 -1.53
N LEU A 84 -3.99 5.44 -0.56
CA LEU A 84 -5.27 6.10 -0.85
C LEU A 84 -4.98 7.52 -1.34
N GLU A 85 -5.73 8.02 -2.32
CA GLU A 85 -5.52 9.37 -2.85
C GLU A 85 -5.65 10.45 -1.76
N SER A 86 -6.52 10.23 -0.77
CA SER A 86 -6.70 11.10 0.38
C SER A 86 -5.61 10.97 1.45
N ASP A 87 -4.74 9.96 1.40
CA ASP A 87 -3.68 9.73 2.38
C ASP A 87 -2.40 10.49 1.99
N THR A 88 -2.37 11.77 2.35
CA THR A 88 -1.24 12.67 2.05
C THR A 88 0.05 12.26 2.75
N ARG A 89 -0.04 11.58 3.90
CA ARG A 89 1.11 11.09 4.66
C ARG A 89 1.75 9.91 3.95
N CYS A 90 0.95 8.94 3.48
CA CYS A 90 1.46 7.87 2.64
C CYS A 90 2.17 8.44 1.41
N ALA A 91 1.56 9.39 0.71
CA ALA A 91 2.18 10.01 -0.46
C ALA A 91 3.49 10.74 -0.14
N LYS A 92 3.59 11.40 1.03
CA LYS A 92 4.83 12.04 1.50
C LYS A 92 5.92 11.00 1.78
N ASN A 93 5.60 9.94 2.53
CA ASN A 93 6.56 8.87 2.85
C ASN A 93 7.02 8.15 1.59
N ALA A 94 6.11 7.87 0.66
CA ALA A 94 6.42 7.24 -0.61
C ALA A 94 7.43 8.06 -1.43
N LYS A 95 7.25 9.38 -1.51
CA LYS A 95 8.20 10.29 -2.17
C LYS A 95 9.53 10.40 -1.44
N ALA A 96 9.52 10.39 -0.11
CA ALA A 96 10.75 10.46 0.69
C ALA A 96 11.60 9.19 0.53
N LEU A 97 10.95 8.03 0.53
CA LEU A 97 11.60 6.72 0.44
C LEU A 97 12.02 6.37 -1.00
N PHE A 98 11.21 6.78 -1.98
CA PHE A 98 11.41 6.47 -3.40
C PHE A 98 11.38 7.74 -4.28
N PRO A 99 12.33 8.68 -4.13
CA PRO A 99 12.30 9.98 -4.81
C PRO A 99 12.38 9.91 -6.35
N GLY A 100 12.82 8.79 -6.91
CA GLY A 100 12.86 8.54 -8.35
C GLY A 100 11.57 7.99 -8.96
N HIS A 101 10.55 7.72 -8.16
CA HIS A 101 9.29 7.13 -8.62
C HIS A 101 8.16 8.16 -8.60
N THR A 102 7.29 8.09 -9.60
CA THR A 102 6.12 8.96 -9.73
C THR A 102 4.87 8.18 -9.39
N LEU A 103 4.04 8.73 -8.49
CA LEU A 103 2.75 8.17 -8.15
C LEU A 103 1.78 8.32 -9.34
N ALA A 104 1.31 7.20 -9.88
CA ALA A 104 0.28 7.13 -10.89
C ALA A 104 -1.10 6.96 -10.23
N ALA A 105 -2.13 7.54 -10.83
CA ALA A 105 -3.51 7.38 -10.36
C ALA A 105 -4.07 6.00 -10.75
N LEU A 106 -4.85 5.41 -9.85
CA LEU A 106 -5.57 4.16 -10.04
C LEU A 106 -6.98 4.30 -9.46
N ALA A 107 -8.01 3.99 -10.23
CA ALA A 107 -9.38 3.96 -9.75
C ALA A 107 -9.85 2.50 -9.72
N VAL A 108 -10.17 2.00 -8.54
CA VAL A 108 -10.66 0.62 -8.35
C VAL A 108 -12.14 0.66 -8.05
N LYS A 109 -12.92 -0.11 -8.81
CA LYS A 109 -14.37 -0.24 -8.67
C LYS A 109 -14.74 -1.63 -8.19
N ALA A 110 -15.53 -1.70 -7.12
CA ALA A 110 -16.26 -2.90 -6.74
C ALA A 110 -17.66 -2.83 -7.35
N GLU A 111 -18.00 -3.84 -8.15
CA GLU A 111 -19.31 -3.94 -8.78
C GLU A 111 -20.41 -4.19 -7.72
N PRO A 112 -21.60 -3.59 -7.87
CA PRO A 112 -22.71 -3.82 -6.96
C PRO A 112 -23.15 -5.28 -7.00
N GLY A 113 -23.37 -5.86 -5.82
CA GLY A 113 -23.94 -7.19 -5.64
C GLY A 113 -25.36 -7.15 -5.09
N LEU A 114 -25.97 -8.32 -4.92
CA LEU A 114 -27.34 -8.45 -4.39
C LEU A 114 -27.51 -7.84 -2.98
N PHE A 115 -26.44 -7.84 -2.17
CA PHE A 115 -26.45 -7.38 -0.77
C PHE A 115 -25.56 -6.17 -0.49
N PHE A 116 -24.75 -5.73 -1.46
CA PHE A 116 -23.76 -4.68 -1.26
C PHE A 116 -23.83 -3.66 -2.39
N PRO A 117 -23.98 -2.35 -2.08
CA PRO A 117 -23.79 -1.33 -3.09
C PRO A 117 -22.35 -1.37 -3.58
N GLY A 118 -22.16 -1.18 -4.88
CA GLY A 118 -20.82 -1.04 -5.46
C GLY A 118 -20.09 0.15 -4.85
N SER A 119 -18.78 0.20 -5.03
CA SER A 119 -17.95 1.29 -4.54
C SER A 119 -16.85 1.63 -5.52
N GLU A 120 -16.37 2.86 -5.45
CA GLU A 120 -15.21 3.32 -6.20
C GLU A 120 -14.28 4.03 -5.22
N ARG A 121 -12.99 3.76 -5.35
CA ARG A 121 -11.92 4.39 -4.58
C ARG A 121 -10.77 4.74 -5.49
N HIS A 122 -10.17 5.90 -5.22
CA HIS A 122 -9.01 6.41 -5.92
C HIS A 122 -7.76 6.18 -5.08
N PHE A 123 -6.73 5.67 -5.75
CA PHE A 123 -5.44 5.32 -5.20
C PHE A 123 -4.34 5.99 -6.02
N LEU A 124 -3.19 6.08 -5.38
CA LEU A 124 -1.93 6.47 -5.98
C LEU A 124 -0.96 5.30 -5.82
N TYR A 125 -0.29 4.90 -6.89
CA TYR A 125 0.63 3.77 -6.82
C TYR A 125 1.88 3.94 -7.67
N PHE A 126 2.90 3.16 -7.36
CA PHE A 126 3.99 2.82 -8.27
C PHE A 126 4.57 1.46 -7.89
N PHE A 127 5.33 0.88 -8.81
CA PHE A 127 6.11 -0.33 -8.55
C PHE A 127 7.59 -0.02 -8.56
N VAL A 128 8.31 -0.66 -7.64
CA VAL A 128 9.76 -0.79 -7.68
C VAL A 128 10.05 -2.21 -8.13
N PRO A 129 10.76 -2.40 -9.24
CA PRO A 129 11.01 -3.72 -9.79
C PRO A 129 11.89 -4.57 -8.85
N PRO A 130 11.83 -5.91 -8.97
CA PRO A 130 12.87 -6.79 -8.45
C PRO A 130 14.26 -6.40 -8.97
N ASP A 131 15.30 -6.80 -8.24
CA ASP A 131 16.70 -6.49 -8.53
C ASP A 131 17.00 -4.98 -8.60
N SER A 132 16.25 -4.16 -7.85
CA SER A 132 16.50 -2.73 -7.73
C SER A 132 17.64 -2.42 -6.77
N LYS A 133 18.11 -1.16 -6.77
CA LYS A 133 19.04 -0.70 -5.74
C LYS A 133 18.37 -0.73 -4.36
N GLU A 134 19.17 -0.99 -3.32
CA GLU A 134 18.73 -0.90 -1.94
C GLU A 134 18.18 0.50 -1.62
N VAL A 135 17.18 0.50 -0.74
CA VAL A 135 16.46 1.69 -0.29
C VAL A 135 16.85 1.98 1.16
N ASP A 136 16.91 3.25 1.51
CA ASP A 136 17.23 3.69 2.87
C ASP A 136 15.95 3.76 3.71
N LEU A 137 15.66 2.64 4.40
CA LEU A 137 14.45 2.46 5.21
C LEU A 137 14.42 3.31 6.50
N GLU A 138 15.56 3.84 6.93
CA GLU A 138 15.68 4.66 8.14
C GLU A 138 15.26 6.13 7.90
N LYS A 139 14.93 6.49 6.66
CA LYS A 139 14.51 7.85 6.29
C LYS A 139 13.11 8.23 6.76
N ILE A 140 12.27 7.25 7.09
CA ILE A 140 10.89 7.49 7.45
C ILE A 140 10.79 7.61 8.96
N GLU A 141 10.38 8.79 9.43
CA GLU A 141 9.97 8.97 10.82
C GLU A 141 8.77 8.06 11.11
N PRO A 142 8.93 7.11 12.06
CA PRO A 142 7.88 6.15 12.37
C PRO A 142 6.69 6.85 13.03
N LEU A 143 5.48 6.38 12.68
CA LEU A 143 4.31 6.79 13.44
C LEU A 143 4.39 6.22 14.85
N PRO A 144 3.99 6.97 15.88
CA PRO A 144 3.92 6.41 17.22
C PRO A 144 2.92 5.26 17.23
N MET A 145 3.33 4.13 17.83
CA MET A 145 2.52 2.90 17.84
C MET A 145 1.17 3.05 18.56
N ARG A 146 1.03 4.04 19.45
CA ARG A 146 -0.24 4.30 20.11
C ARG A 146 -1.09 5.32 19.35
N ALA A 147 -2.36 4.98 19.17
CA ALA A 147 -3.32 5.78 18.41
C ALA A 147 -3.56 7.18 18.99
N ASP A 148 -3.49 7.36 20.32
CA ASP A 148 -3.63 8.64 21.01
C ASP A 148 -2.47 9.62 20.74
N GLN A 149 -1.37 9.12 20.18
CA GLN A 149 -0.18 9.90 19.86
C GLN A 149 -0.08 10.22 18.34
N GLN A 150 -1.02 9.74 17.52
CA GLN A 150 -1.00 9.90 16.06
C GLN A 150 -1.72 11.17 15.57
N SER A 151 -2.19 12.01 16.48
CA SER A 151 -2.92 13.26 16.19
C SER A 151 -2.02 14.49 16.32
N GLU A 152 -1.24 14.79 15.29
CA GLU A 152 -0.71 16.13 15.00
C GLU A 152 -0.84 16.44 13.50
#